data_AF-A0AA35WKN5-F1
#
_entry.id   AF-A0AA35WKN5-F1
#
_cell.length_a   1.000
_cell.length_b   1.000
_cell.length_c   1.000
_cell.angle_alpha   90.00
_cell.angle_beta   90.00
_cell.angle_gamma   90.00
#
_symmetry.space_group_name_H-M   'P 1'
#
loop_
_entity.id
_entity.type
_entity.pdbx_description
1 polymer ?
#
loop_
_entity_poly.entity_id
_entity_poly.type
_entity_poly.pdbx_seq_one_letter_code
_entity_poly.pdbx_strand_id
1 'polypeptide(L)'
;MRIRHTVVEYDLEEAAAMLGISPGALKQAVSTGYLQYYYRLGEGEYRFHEASLRANKDLLSQEGYLTKVLSTCSSSETTTEPDASEEDPPSTPSDP
;
A
#
# COMPACT_ATOMS: atom_id res chain seq x y z
N MET A 1 18.91 -3.92 3.76
CA MET A 1 19.77 -2.74 3.76
C MET A 1 21.06 -3.10 3.04
N ARG A 2 21.43 -2.33 2.02
CA ARG A 2 22.72 -2.48 1.32
C ARG A 2 23.54 -1.21 1.48
N ILE A 3 24.85 -1.37 1.65
CA ILE A 3 25.81 -0.27 1.74
C ILE A 3 26.73 -0.35 0.52
N ARG A 4 26.76 0.70 -0.30
CA ARG A 4 27.68 0.83 -1.45
C ARG A 4 28.43 2.14 -1.35
N HIS A 5 29.75 2.09 -1.19
CA HIS A 5 30.61 3.29 -1.21
C HIS A 5 30.03 4.47 -0.39
N THR A 6 29.66 4.24 0.88
CA THR A 6 29.02 5.20 1.83
C THR A 6 27.52 5.50 1.64
N VAL A 7 26.89 4.98 0.59
CA VAL A 7 25.45 5.15 0.35
C VAL A 7 24.69 3.98 0.96
N VAL A 8 23.76 4.27 1.87
CA VAL A 8 22.84 3.30 2.47
C VAL A 8 21.54 3.27 1.68
N GLU A 9 21.13 2.08 1.28
CA GLU A 9 19.99 1.84 0.41
C GLU A 9 19.05 0.80 1.02
N TYR A 10 17.77 1.10 0.91
CA TYR A 10 16.66 0.30 1.42
C TYR A 10 15.79 -0.19 0.28
N ASP A 11 15.26 -1.40 0.36
CA ASP A 11 14.16 -1.81 -0.51
C ASP A 11 12.83 -1.17 -0.08
N LEU A 12 11.76 -1.48 -0.81
CA LEU A 12 10.43 -0.93 -0.56
C LEU A 12 9.90 -1.24 0.85
N GLU A 13 10.11 -2.46 1.33
CA GLU A 13 9.67 -2.92 2.66
C GLU A 13 10.41 -2.15 3.76
N GLU A 14 11.74 -2.11 3.67
CA GLU A 14 12.59 -1.42 4.63
C GLU A 14 12.35 0.10 4.64
N ALA A 15 12.19 0.70 3.46
CA ALA A 15 11.86 2.11 3.32
C ALA A 15 10.51 2.46 3.95
N ALA A 16 9.49 1.61 3.73
CA ALA A 16 8.17 1.80 4.30
C ALA A 16 8.19 1.72 5.83
N ALA A 17 8.94 0.76 6.38
CA ALA A 17 9.15 0.64 7.82
C ALA A 17 9.86 1.87 8.41
N MET A 18 10.90 2.39 7.75
CA MET A 18 11.61 3.61 8.17
C MET A 18 10.72 4.86 8.14
N LEU A 19 9.76 4.90 7.22
CA LEU A 19 8.80 5.99 7.07
C LEU A 19 7.55 5.82 7.95
N GLY A 20 7.37 4.65 8.58
CA GLY A 20 6.20 4.33 9.39
C GLY A 20 4.90 4.20 8.58
N ILE A 21 4.98 3.83 7.30
CA ILE A 21 3.83 3.64 6.41
C ILE A 21 3.80 2.22 5.85
N SER A 22 2.68 1.84 5.21
CA SER A 22 2.61 0.54 4.54
C SER A 22 3.44 0.51 3.25
N PRO A 23 4.04 -0.63 2.88
CA PRO A 23 4.73 -0.78 1.59
C PRO A 23 3.83 -0.45 0.38
N GLY A 24 2.52 -0.73 0.50
CA GLY A 24 1.53 -0.36 -0.51
C GLY A 24 1.37 1.15 -0.69
N ALA A 25 1.28 1.90 0.41
CA ALA A 25 1.23 3.37 0.37
C ALA A 25 2.51 3.97 -0.22
N LEU A 26 3.68 3.41 0.13
CA LEU A 26 4.95 3.83 -0.46
C LEU A 26 5.03 3.51 -1.96
N LYS A 27 4.55 2.33 -2.39
CA LYS A 27 4.48 1.96 -3.80
C LYS A 27 3.57 2.89 -4.60
N GLN A 28 2.45 3.30 -4.03
CA GLN A 28 1.56 4.26 -4.65
C GLN A 28 2.22 5.64 -4.77
N ALA A 29 2.96 6.07 -3.75
CA ALA A 29 3.75 7.31 -3.76
C ALA A 29 4.80 7.36 -4.87
N VAL A 30 5.44 6.22 -5.12
CA VAL A 30 6.33 6.03 -6.27
C VAL A 30 5.54 6.15 -7.58
N SER A 31 4.42 5.43 -7.71
CA SER A 31 3.63 5.41 -8.94
C SER A 31 3.03 6.77 -9.32
N THR A 32 2.76 7.64 -8.34
CA THR A 32 2.27 9.00 -8.59
C THR A 32 3.39 10.01 -8.90
N GLY A 33 4.67 9.59 -8.85
CA GLY A 33 5.83 10.44 -9.13
C GLY A 33 6.12 11.48 -8.04
N TYR A 34 5.57 11.31 -6.84
CA TYR A 34 5.71 12.27 -5.74
C TYR A 34 7.01 12.13 -4.94
N LEU A 35 7.60 10.93 -4.95
CA LEU A 35 8.87 10.69 -4.26
C LEU A 35 10.05 11.17 -5.09
N GLN A 36 11.06 11.70 -4.41
CA GLN A 36 12.32 12.05 -5.07
C GLN A 36 13.41 11.04 -4.71
N TYR A 37 14.40 10.94 -5.60
CA TYR A 37 15.66 10.22 -5.38
C TYR A 37 15.48 8.75 -4.94
N TYR A 38 14.72 8.01 -5.73
CA TYR A 38 14.69 6.55 -5.73
C TYR A 38 15.09 6.07 -7.12
N TYR A 39 15.50 4.81 -7.24
CA TYR A 39 15.75 4.19 -8.53
C TYR A 39 14.99 2.87 -8.65
N ARG A 40 14.53 2.61 -9.88
CA ARG A 40 13.80 1.41 -10.26
C ARG A 40 14.79 0.44 -10.90
N LEU A 41 14.98 -0.72 -10.28
CA LEU A 41 15.85 -1.78 -10.79
C LEU A 41 15.08 -2.74 -11.71
N GLY A 42 13.77 -2.84 -11.53
CA GLY A 42 12.90 -3.74 -12.27
C GLY A 42 11.42 -3.46 -11.97
N GLU A 43 10.54 -4.37 -12.39
CA GLU A 43 9.13 -4.26 -12.05
C GLU A 43 8.91 -4.57 -10.56
N GLY A 44 8.40 -3.60 -9.80
CA GLY A 44 8.22 -3.73 -8.35
C GLY A 44 9.51 -3.63 -7.52
N GLU A 45 10.68 -3.62 -8.16
CA GLU A 45 11.98 -3.47 -7.49
C GLU A 45 12.39 -2.00 -7.40
N TYR A 46 12.17 -1.43 -6.21
CA TYR A 46 12.55 -0.06 -5.87
C TYR A 46 13.66 -0.05 -4.84
N ARG A 47 14.53 0.95 -4.96
CA ARG A 47 15.57 1.23 -3.97
C ARG A 47 15.56 2.70 -3.60
N PHE A 48 15.68 2.93 -2.30
CA PHE A 48 15.60 4.25 -1.69
C PHE A 48 16.90 4.56 -0.95
N HIS A 49 17.46 5.74 -1.19
CA HIS A 49 18.61 6.21 -0.46
C HIS A 49 18.20 6.70 0.94
N GLU A 50 19.00 6.44 1.97
CA GLU A 50 18.70 6.92 3.33
C GLU A 50 18.47 8.44 3.39
N ALA A 51 19.31 9.21 2.66
CA ALA A 51 19.18 10.66 2.59
C ALA A 51 17.84 11.10 1.97
N SER A 52 17.35 10.35 0.98
CA SER A 52 16.06 10.65 0.34
C SER A 52 14.87 10.20 1.16
N LEU A 53 15.01 9.17 2.00
CA LEU A 53 13.95 8.78 2.95
C LEU A 53 13.63 9.93 3.92
N ARG A 54 14.63 10.68 4.41
CA ARG A 54 14.36 11.84 5.27
C ARG A 54 13.58 12.94 4.54
N ALA A 55 14.02 13.32 3.34
CA ALA A 55 13.31 14.32 2.53
C ALA A 55 11.90 13.86 2.14
N ASN A 56 11.75 12.58 1.78
CA ASN A 56 10.47 11.98 1.46
C ASN A 56 9.55 11.91 2.69
N LYS A 57 10.09 11.71 3.89
CA LYS A 57 9.30 11.76 5.13
C LYS A 57 8.62 13.11 5.30
N ASP A 58 9.34 14.21 5.11
CA ASP A 58 8.78 15.55 5.23
C ASP A 58 7.70 15.82 4.16
N LEU A 59 7.90 15.31 2.94
CA LEU A 59 6.90 15.39 1.87
C LEU A 59 5.65 14.56 2.19
N LEU A 60 5.82 13.35 2.72
CA LEU A 60 4.73 12.45 3.10
C LEU A 60 3.97 12.96 4.33
N SER A 61 4.64 13.68 5.24
CA SER A 61 4.03 14.32 6.41
C SER A 61 3.23 15.58 6.08
N GLN A 62 3.26 16.09 4.83
CA GLN A 62 2.32 17.14 4.44
C GLN A 62 0.90 16.58 4.45
N GLU A 63 0.05 17.21 5.28
CA GLU A 63 -1.28 16.73 5.68
C GLU A 63 -2.26 16.50 4.50
N GLY A 64 -2.01 17.15 3.35
CA GLY A 64 -2.77 16.90 2.12
C GLY A 64 -2.44 15.58 1.43
N TYR A 65 -1.28 14.99 1.69
CA TYR A 65 -0.77 13.83 0.97
C TYR A 65 -1.25 12.50 1.55
N LEU A 66 -1.03 12.25 2.84
CA LEU A 66 -1.51 11.03 3.49
C LEU A 66 -3.02 10.90 3.34
N THR A 67 -3.75 12.01 3.49
CA THR A 67 -5.19 12.04 3.26
C THR A 67 -5.55 11.66 1.82
N LYS A 68 -4.84 12.17 0.80
CA LYS A 68 -5.12 11.88 -0.62
C LYS A 68 -4.74 10.46 -1.04
N VAL A 69 -3.66 9.90 -0.48
CA VAL A 69 -3.20 8.53 -0.76
C VAL A 69 -4.01 7.50 0.00
N LEU A 70 -4.29 7.74 1.29
CA LEU A 70 -5.12 6.84 2.10
C LEU A 70 -6.59 6.90 1.67
N SER A 71 -7.12 8.05 1.22
CA SER A 71 -8.49 8.11 0.70
C SER A 71 -8.68 7.26 -0.55
N THR A 72 -7.66 7.17 -1.42
CA THR A 72 -7.72 6.29 -2.60
C THR A 72 -7.67 4.79 -2.26
N CYS A 73 -7.19 4.40 -1.07
CA CYS A 73 -7.26 3.02 -0.60
C CYS A 73 -8.58 2.71 0.12
N SER A 74 -9.25 3.71 0.69
CA SER A 74 -10.48 3.49 1.48
C SER A 74 -11.76 3.34 0.63
N SER A 75 -11.69 3.47 -0.70
CA SER A 75 -12.87 3.42 -1.58
C SER A 75 -13.06 2.10 -2.34
N SER A 76 -12.41 1.01 -1.93
CA SER A 76 -12.60 -0.32 -2.52
C SER A 76 -13.18 -1.33 -1.53
N GLU A 77 -14.26 -0.97 -0.85
CA GLU A 77 -15.21 -1.95 -0.30
C GLU A 77 -16.63 -1.36 -0.42
N THR A 78 -17.21 -1.51 -1.61
CA THR A 78 -18.66 -1.46 -1.79
C THR A 78 -18.99 -2.45 -2.90
N THR A 79 -19.18 -3.71 -2.51
CA THR A 79 -20.13 -4.57 -3.19
C THR A 79 -21.12 -5.02 -2.15
N THR A 80 -22.18 -4.22 -2.04
CA THR A 80 -23.48 -4.62 -1.54
C THR A 80 -23.95 -5.83 -2.32
N GLU A 81 -24.12 -6.97 -1.65
CA GLU A 81 -25.04 -8.02 -2.10
C GLU A 81 -26.20 -7.99 -1.09
N PRO A 82 -27.40 -7.51 -1.49
CA PRO A 82 -28.61 -7.70 -0.73
C PRO A 82 -29.41 -8.80 -1.43
N ASP A 83 -29.26 -10.05 -1.01
CA ASP A 83 -30.13 -11.14 -1.44
C ASP A 83 -30.50 -11.94 -0.18
N ALA A 84 -31.60 -11.53 0.45
CA ALA A 84 -32.93 -12.13 0.28
C ALA A 84 -33.09 -13.36 1.19
N SER A 85 -34.02 -13.22 2.13
CA SER A 85 -34.54 -14.29 2.97
C SER A 85 -35.13 -15.42 2.11
N GLU A 86 -34.83 -16.68 2.45
CA GLU A 86 -35.77 -17.82 2.43
C GLU A 86 -34.99 -19.03 2.95
N GLU A 87 -35.20 -19.41 4.21
CA GLU A 87 -36.19 -20.40 4.65
C GLU A 87 -35.60 -21.82 4.66
N ASP A 88 -35.47 -22.33 5.88
CA ASP A 88 -35.08 -23.67 6.27
C ASP A 88 -35.91 -24.73 5.51
N PRO A 89 -35.31 -25.67 4.76
CA PRO A 89 -36.06 -26.83 4.31
C PRO A 89 -36.08 -27.88 5.43
N PRO A 90 -37.24 -28.21 6.01
CA PRO A 90 -37.35 -29.30 6.96
C PRO A 90 -37.13 -30.65 6.26
N SER A 91 -36.55 -31.57 7.02
CA SER A 91 -36.34 -32.97 6.72
C SER A 91 -37.53 -33.67 6.03
N THR A 92 -37.20 -34.64 5.16
CA THR A 92 -38.02 -35.70 4.52
C THR A 92 -39.09 -36.35 5.42
N PRO A 93 -40.09 -37.15 4.92
CA PRO A 93 -40.14 -37.91 3.64
C PRO A 93 -41.53 -37.96 2.93
N SER A 94 -41.66 -38.59 1.76
CA SER A 94 -42.65 -39.67 1.49
C SER A 94 -42.74 -40.10 0.02
N ASP A 95 -42.71 -41.42 -0.13
CA ASP A 95 -43.07 -42.37 -1.19
C ASP A 95 -44.26 -41.99 -2.11
N PRO A 96 -44.31 -42.62 -3.30
CA PRO A 96 -45.42 -43.54 -3.58
C PRO A 96 -45.03 -44.92 -4.14
#